data_AF-A0A9P6BKG3-F1
#
_entry.id   AF-A0A9P6BKG3-F1
#
_cell.length_a   1.000
_cell.length_b   1.000
_cell.length_c   1.000
_cell.angle_alpha   90.00
_cell.angle_beta   90.00
_cell.angle_gamma   90.00
#
_symmetry.space_group_name_H-M   'P 1'
#
loop_
_entity.id
_entity.type
_entity.pdbx_description
1 polymer ?
#
loop_
_entity_poly.entity_id
_entity_poly.type
_entity_poly.pdbx_seq_one_letter_code
_entity_poly.pdbx_strand_id
1 'polypeptide(L)'
;MSFSTPTNLVPAQESNGLSASSEVPEVASFNVKAGLAQMLKGGVIMDVINVEQALIAEAAGACAVMALERVPADIRKNGGVARMSDPKMIREIINAVSIPVMAKVRIGHFVEAQ
;
A
#
# COMPACT_ATOMS: atom_id res chain seq x y z
N MET A 1 -11.78 5.51 -23.23
CA MET A 1 -10.46 6.10 -22.98
C MET A 1 -9.49 4.95 -22.72
N SER A 2 -8.64 4.60 -23.67
CA SER A 2 -7.62 3.56 -23.48
C SER A 2 -6.43 4.14 -22.72
N PHE A 3 -6.03 3.48 -21.64
CA PHE A 3 -4.86 3.85 -20.87
C PHE A 3 -3.72 2.90 -21.26
N SER A 4 -2.74 3.40 -22.02
CA SER A 4 -1.51 2.66 -22.30
C SER A 4 -0.60 2.76 -21.09
N THR A 5 -0.06 1.63 -20.64
CA THR A 5 0.92 1.59 -19.55
C THR A 5 2.18 2.34 -19.98
N PRO A 6 2.63 3.37 -19.24
CA PRO A 6 3.86 4.05 -19.58
C PRO A 6 5.02 3.05 -19.53
N THR A 7 5.84 3.04 -20.58
CA THR A 7 6.88 2.05 -20.86
C THR A 7 7.87 1.87 -19.69
N ASN A 8 8.01 2.89 -18.84
CA ASN A 8 8.87 2.89 -17.65
C ASN A 8 8.36 2.04 -16.48
N LEU A 9 7.11 1.54 -16.54
CA LEU A 9 6.49 0.71 -15.50
C LEU A 9 6.26 -0.74 -15.94
N VAL A 10 6.63 -1.08 -17.18
CA VAL A 10 6.61 -2.45 -17.70
C VAL A 10 8.04 -2.98 -17.64
N PRO A 11 8.33 -4.09 -16.95
CA PRO A 11 9.61 -4.76 -17.11
C PRO A 11 9.77 -5.10 -18.60
N ALA A 12 10.89 -4.71 -19.21
CA ALA A 12 11.12 -4.87 -20.64
C ALA A 12 10.70 -6.27 -21.11
N GLN A 13 9.62 -6.36 -21.90
CA GLN A 13 9.25 -7.62 -22.51
C GLN A 13 10.25 -7.90 -23.63
N GLU A 14 11.32 -8.62 -23.30
CA GLU A 14 12.14 -9.27 -24.31
C GLU A 14 11.29 -10.36 -24.97
N SER A 15 10.98 -10.15 -26.25
CA SER A 15 10.41 -11.17 -27.11
C SER A 15 11.44 -12.28 -27.28
N ASN A 16 11.18 -13.47 -26.73
CA ASN A 16 11.54 -14.74 -27.36
C ASN A 16 10.80 -15.90 -26.70
N GLY A 17 10.07 -16.66 -27.51
CA GLY A 17 9.42 -17.88 -27.06
C GLY A 17 10.44 -18.96 -26.73
N LEU A 18 10.36 -19.53 -25.52
CA LEU A 18 10.69 -20.91 -25.22
C LEU A 18 10.12 -21.27 -23.84
N SER A 19 9.48 -22.43 -23.75
CA SER A 19 8.95 -23.02 -22.51
C SER A 19 10.06 -23.39 -21.53
N ALA A 20 10.01 -22.89 -20.29
CA ALA A 20 10.70 -23.49 -19.15
C ALA A 20 9.95 -23.19 -17.86
N SER A 21 9.57 -24.24 -17.15
CA SER A 21 9.06 -24.19 -15.78
C SER A 21 10.17 -23.71 -14.84
N SER A 22 9.97 -22.54 -14.23
CA SER A 22 10.72 -22.11 -13.06
C SER A 22 9.79 -21.32 -12.14
N GLU A 23 9.66 -21.80 -10.91
CA GLU A 23 8.90 -21.19 -9.81
C GLU A 23 9.53 -19.84 -9.43
N VAL A 24 9.21 -18.80 -10.18
CA VAL A 24 9.39 -17.41 -9.75
C VAL A 24 8.04 -17.00 -9.17
N PRO A 25 7.96 -16.44 -7.94
CA PRO A 25 6.68 -16.01 -7.39
C PRO A 25 6.07 -15.04 -8.40
N GLU A 26 4.93 -15.39 -8.97
CA GLU A 26 4.35 -14.69 -10.11
C GLU A 26 4.01 -13.27 -9.66
N VAL A 27 4.92 -12.32 -9.91
CA VAL A 27 4.75 -10.93 -9.51
C VAL A 27 3.50 -10.45 -10.21
N ALA A 28 2.46 -10.14 -9.42
CA ALA A 28 1.16 -9.76 -9.96
C ALA A 28 1.32 -8.73 -11.08
N SER A 29 0.71 -9.03 -12.23
CA SER A 29 0.85 -8.22 -13.44
C SER A 29 0.45 -6.78 -13.18
N PHE A 30 1.04 -5.84 -13.93
CA PHE A 30 0.74 -4.41 -13.78
C PHE A 30 -0.77 -4.13 -13.85
N ASN A 31 -1.48 -4.80 -14.74
CA ASN A 31 -2.92 -4.63 -14.92
C ASN A 31 -3.72 -4.96 -13.64
N VAL A 32 -3.31 -6.00 -12.90
CA VAL A 32 -3.96 -6.36 -11.63
C VAL A 32 -3.69 -5.30 -10.57
N LYS A 33 -2.43 -4.84 -10.43
CA LYS A 33 -2.06 -3.79 -9.48
C LYS A 33 -2.77 -2.47 -9.76
N ALA A 34 -2.82 -2.08 -11.04
CA ALA A 34 -3.55 -0.91 -11.48
C ALA A 34 -5.05 -1.07 -11.19
N GLY A 35 -5.64 -2.23 -11.48
CA GLY A 35 -7.04 -2.54 -11.19
C GLY A 35 -7.40 -2.38 -9.71
N LEU A 36 -6.57 -2.89 -8.80
CA LEU A 36 -6.76 -2.72 -7.35
C LEU A 36 -6.79 -1.24 -6.95
N ALA A 37 -5.88 -0.42 -7.49
CA ALA A 37 -5.86 1.02 -7.23
C ALA A 37 -7.10 1.74 -7.81
N GLN A 38 -7.66 1.24 -8.93
CA GLN A 38 -8.89 1.81 -9.51
C GLN A 38 -10.11 1.61 -8.62
N MET A 39 -10.17 0.51 -7.85
CA MET A 39 -11.29 0.23 -6.94
C MET A 39 -11.41 1.26 -5.81
N LEU A 40 -10.34 1.99 -5.49
CA LEU A 40 -10.32 3.01 -4.44
C LEU A 40 -10.74 4.41 -4.95
N LYS A 41 -11.08 4.54 -6.25
CA LYS A 41 -11.49 5.82 -6.83
C LYS A 41 -12.79 6.33 -6.22
N GLY A 42 -12.81 7.62 -5.88
CA GLY A 42 -13.98 8.28 -5.28
C GLY A 42 -14.14 8.02 -3.78
N GLY A 43 -13.27 7.19 -3.18
CA GLY A 43 -13.21 6.98 -1.74
C GLY A 43 -12.27 7.95 -1.02
N VAL A 44 -12.31 7.90 0.31
CA VAL A 44 -11.37 8.60 1.21
C VAL A 44 -10.50 7.55 1.90
N ILE A 45 -9.18 7.84 1.99
CA ILE A 45 -8.23 7.04 2.75
C ILE A 45 -7.82 7.84 3.99
N MET A 46 -7.96 7.27 5.18
CA MET A 46 -7.71 7.96 6.44
C MET A 46 -6.42 7.49 7.11
N ASP A 47 -5.57 8.44 7.55
CA ASP A 47 -4.40 8.17 8.38
C ASP A 47 -4.85 7.84 9.82
N VAL A 48 -4.41 6.70 10.37
CA VAL A 48 -4.79 6.21 11.71
C VAL A 48 -3.57 5.76 12.52
N ILE A 49 -3.61 6.00 13.84
CA ILE A 49 -2.50 5.66 14.77
C ILE A 49 -2.83 4.55 15.77
N ASN A 50 -4.07 4.07 15.80
CA ASN A 50 -4.49 2.98 16.68
C ASN A 50 -5.72 2.26 16.10
N VAL A 51 -6.08 1.13 16.74
CA VAL A 51 -7.24 0.32 16.34
C VAL A 51 -8.56 1.08 16.45
N GLU A 52 -8.73 1.89 17.50
CA GLU A 52 -9.96 2.65 17.72
C GLU A 52 -10.22 3.65 16.58
N GLN A 53 -9.19 4.38 16.14
CA GLN A 53 -9.28 5.27 14.99
C GLN A 53 -9.55 4.53 13.69
N ALA A 54 -9.01 3.32 13.53
CA ALA A 54 -9.29 2.49 12.36
C ALA A 54 -10.78 2.11 12.29
N LEU A 55 -11.37 1.71 13.42
CA LEU A 55 -12.81 1.40 13.51
C LEU A 55 -13.69 2.63 13.26
N ILE A 56 -13.29 3.80 13.78
CA ILE A 56 -14.00 5.06 13.52
C ILE A 56 -13.92 5.43 12.03
N ALA A 57 -12.76 5.26 11.40
CA ALA A 57 -12.57 5.54 9.98
C ALA A 57 -13.44 4.62 9.11
N GLU A 58 -13.51 3.33 9.43
CA GLU A 58 -14.40 2.37 8.77
C GLU A 58 -15.87 2.76 8.93
N ALA A 59 -16.31 3.09 10.15
CA ALA A 59 -17.68 3.54 10.43
C ALA A 59 -18.04 4.87 9.73
N ALA A 60 -17.04 5.74 9.49
CA ALA A 60 -17.21 7.00 8.76
C ALA A 60 -17.29 6.81 7.23
N GLY A 61 -17.14 5.57 6.72
CA GLY A 61 -17.18 5.27 5.30
C GLY A 61 -15.85 5.46 4.58
N ALA A 62 -14.72 5.38 5.29
CA ALA A 62 -13.41 5.33 4.63
C ALA A 62 -13.31 4.08 3.73
N CYS A 63 -12.76 4.26 2.53
CA CYS A 63 -12.55 3.17 1.59
C CYS A 63 -11.31 2.34 1.94
N ALA A 64 -10.34 2.95 2.61
CA ALA A 64 -9.14 2.30 3.13
C ALA A 64 -8.58 3.11 4.31
N VAL A 65 -7.68 2.51 5.09
CA VAL A 65 -6.93 3.19 6.16
C VAL A 65 -5.43 3.10 5.92
N MET A 66 -4.70 4.09 6.40
CA MET A 66 -3.24 4.13 6.38
C MET A 66 -2.74 4.07 7.82
N ALA A 67 -1.99 3.02 8.17
CA ALA A 67 -1.45 2.80 9.51
C ALA A 67 -0.08 3.48 9.68
N LEU A 68 0.03 4.36 10.68
CA LEU A 68 1.24 5.13 11.00
C LEU A 68 1.40 5.30 12.50
N GLU A 69 2.62 5.29 13.01
CA GLU A 69 2.87 5.58 14.44
C GLU A 69 2.57 7.04 14.81
N ARG A 70 2.72 7.97 13.86
CA ARG A 70 2.57 9.42 14.08
C ARG A 70 1.95 10.10 12.87
N VAL A 71 0.94 10.93 13.11
CA VAL A 71 0.23 11.70 12.07
C VAL A 71 1.22 12.67 11.39
N PRO A 72 1.09 12.97 10.08
CA PRO A 72 2.01 13.88 9.40
C PRO A 72 2.17 15.25 10.07
N ALA A 73 1.12 15.75 10.74
CA ALA A 73 1.19 16.98 11.53
C ALA A 73 2.20 16.88 12.68
N ASP A 74 2.17 15.77 13.42
CA ASP A 74 3.07 15.52 14.55
C ASP A 74 4.51 15.26 14.10
N ILE A 75 4.69 14.57 12.97
CA ILE A 75 6.02 14.36 12.37
C ILE A 75 6.65 15.72 12.01
N ARG A 76 5.88 16.64 11.43
CA ARG A 76 6.37 17.99 11.08
C ARG A 76 6.70 18.82 12.31
N LYS A 77 5.89 18.72 13.38
CA LYS A 77 6.08 19.47 14.62
C LYS A 77 7.28 18.99 15.44
N ASN A 78 7.38 17.67 15.63
CA ASN A 78 8.39 17.06 16.52
C ASN A 78 9.72 16.82 15.80
N GLY A 79 9.70 16.80 14.45
CA GLY A 79 10.86 16.47 13.65
C GLY A 79 11.35 15.04 13.88
N GLY A 80 12.64 14.84 13.57
CA GLY A 80 13.31 13.53 13.70
C GLY A 80 13.05 12.60 12.52
N VAL A 81 13.51 11.35 12.66
CA VAL A 81 13.42 10.32 11.62
C VAL A 81 12.12 9.55 11.77
N ALA A 82 11.24 9.65 10.78
CA ALA A 82 10.07 8.80 10.65
C ALA A 82 10.43 7.53 9.86
N ARG A 83 10.11 6.35 10.42
CA ARG A 83 10.35 5.03 9.82
C ARG A 83 9.01 4.32 9.56
N MET A 84 9.07 3.10 9.01
CA MET A 84 7.92 2.21 8.97
C MET A 84 7.38 1.96 10.39
N SER A 85 6.06 1.87 10.53
CA SER A 85 5.39 1.51 11.78
C SER A 85 5.71 0.07 12.19
N ASP A 86 5.69 -0.21 13.50
CA ASP A 86 5.81 -1.59 13.99
C ASP A 86 4.83 -2.55 13.27
N PRO A 87 5.30 -3.64 12.63
CA PRO A 87 4.46 -4.65 12.02
C PRO A 87 3.38 -5.22 12.95
N LYS A 88 3.65 -5.27 14.27
CA LYS A 88 2.65 -5.71 15.25
C LYS A 88 1.44 -4.78 15.27
N MET A 89 1.68 -3.47 15.33
CA MET A 89 0.61 -2.45 15.27
C MET A 89 -0.19 -2.55 13.96
N ILE A 90 0.50 -2.72 12.83
CA ILE A 90 -0.17 -2.86 11.53
C ILE A 90 -1.07 -4.11 11.51
N ARG A 91 -0.60 -5.25 12.02
CA ARG A 91 -1.39 -6.49 12.12
C ARG A 91 -2.62 -6.33 13.02
N GLU A 92 -2.48 -5.62 14.13
CA GLU A 92 -3.61 -5.33 15.02
C GLU A 92 -4.70 -4.51 14.29
N ILE A 93 -4.31 -3.52 13.49
CA ILE A 93 -5.24 -2.73 12.67
C ILE A 93 -5.89 -3.61 11.58
N ILE A 94 -5.10 -4.42 10.86
CA ILE A 94 -5.60 -5.34 9.83
C ILE A 94 -6.66 -6.30 10.40
N ASN A 95 -6.43 -6.83 11.60
CA ASN A 95 -7.37 -7.76 12.23
C ASN A 95 -8.64 -7.08 12.75
N ALA A 96 -8.62 -5.76 12.93
CA ALA A 96 -9.73 -5.03 13.51
C ALA A 96 -10.73 -4.47 12.48
N VAL A 97 -10.28 -4.14 11.26
CA VAL A 97 -11.12 -3.52 10.22
C VAL A 97 -11.30 -4.44 9.01
N SER A 98 -12.42 -4.28 8.29
CA SER A 98 -12.70 -5.06 7.07
C SER A 98 -12.22 -4.37 5.79
N ILE A 99 -11.88 -3.08 5.86
CA ILE A 99 -11.39 -2.28 4.74
C ILE A 99 -9.87 -2.45 4.53
N PRO A 100 -9.36 -2.25 3.30
CA PRO A 100 -7.93 -2.34 3.01
C PRO A 100 -7.07 -1.46 3.92
N VAL A 101 -5.96 -2.03 4.41
CA VAL A 101 -4.97 -1.32 5.23
C VAL A 101 -3.70 -1.09 4.42
N MET A 102 -3.23 0.15 4.43
CA MET A 102 -1.97 0.59 3.83
C MET A 102 -0.96 0.94 4.92
N ALA A 103 0.34 0.90 4.59
CA ALA A 103 1.42 1.30 5.49
C ALA A 103 2.48 2.11 4.73
N LYS A 104 3.26 2.92 5.45
CA LYS A 104 4.35 3.73 4.88
C LYS A 104 5.70 3.03 5.04
N VAL A 105 6.53 3.19 4.02
CA VAL A 105 7.95 2.81 4.00
C VAL A 105 8.79 4.00 3.58
N ARG A 106 10.06 4.02 3.95
CA ARG A 106 10.99 5.08 3.56
C ARG A 106 11.37 4.96 2.07
N ILE A 107 11.57 6.11 1.42
CA ILE A 107 12.00 6.16 0.02
C ILE A 107 13.31 5.39 -0.13
N GLY A 108 13.35 4.44 -1.07
CA GLY A 108 14.53 3.60 -1.33
C GLY A 108 14.77 2.47 -0.32
N HIS A 109 13.95 2.33 0.72
CA HIS A 109 14.14 1.31 1.76
C HIS A 109 13.43 -0.01 1.43
N PHE A 110 13.94 -0.74 0.45
CA PHE A 110 13.33 -1.99 -0.03
C PHE A 110 13.18 -3.07 1.05
N VAL A 111 14.03 -3.08 2.08
CA VAL A 111 13.92 -4.01 3.22
C VAL A 111 12.66 -3.73 4.07
N GLU A 112 12.17 -2.49 4.10
CA GLU A 112 10.89 -2.18 4.78
C GLU A 112 9.69 -2.59 3.92
N ALA A 113 9.87 -2.73 2.60
CA ALA A 113 8.80 -3.04 1.65
C ALA A 113 8.66 -4.53 1.33
N GLN A 114 9.54 -5.38 1.89
CA GLN A 114 9.53 -6.84 1.72
C GLN A 114 8.45 -7.52 2.56
#